data_AF-A0A1W2ESQ3-F1
#
_entry.id   AF-A0A1W2ESQ3-F1
#
_cell.length_a   1.000
_cell.length_b   1.000
_cell.length_c   1.000
_cell.angle_alpha   90.00
_cell.angle_beta   90.00
_cell.angle_gamma   90.00
#
_symmetry.space_group_name_H-M   'P 1'
#
loop_
_entity.id
_entity.type
_entity.pdbx_description
1 polymer ?
#
loop_
_entity_poly.entity_id
_entity_poly.type
_entity_poly.pdbx_seq_one_letter_code
_entity_poly.pdbx_strand_id
1 'polypeptide(L)'
;MRRIVLLLVVGLAIAGCTAVKPGAGKSEVTLSGKLNPMGMSTFQYGTHLLNTGKQMYALKSSKVDLKAHEGKDVIVKGVKVAGYPVDGGPDFIDVQEISNK
;
A
#
# COMPACT_ATOMS: atom_id res chain seq x y z
N MET A 1 31.27 -54.49 30.09
CA MET A 1 30.49 -55.06 28.97
C MET A 1 29.11 -54.42 28.96
N ARG A 2 28.65 -54.07 27.75
CA ARG A 2 27.28 -53.74 27.33
C ARG A 2 26.76 -52.30 27.58
N ARG A 3 26.83 -51.55 26.47
CA ARG A 3 25.76 -50.75 25.84
C ARG A 3 25.15 -49.62 26.67
N ILE A 4 25.39 -48.37 26.25
CA ILE A 4 24.34 -47.44 25.81
C ILE A 4 24.97 -46.51 24.78
N VAL A 5 24.56 -46.71 23.53
CA VAL A 5 24.73 -45.79 22.41
C VAL A 5 23.49 -44.91 22.44
N LEU A 6 23.63 -43.60 22.59
CA LEU A 6 22.56 -42.65 22.24
C LEU A 6 23.18 -41.52 21.43
N LEU A 7 23.00 -41.69 20.12
CA LEU A 7 23.34 -40.84 18.99
C LEU A 7 22.89 -39.39 19.20
N LEU A 8 23.86 -38.48 19.31
CA LEU A 8 23.64 -37.03 19.32
C LEU A 8 23.83 -36.53 17.88
N VAL A 9 22.81 -36.75 17.04
CA VAL A 9 22.74 -36.16 15.69
C VAL A 9 22.24 -34.73 15.85
N VAL A 10 23.17 -33.80 16.00
CA VAL A 10 22.91 -32.37 15.90
C VAL A 10 22.75 -32.04 14.41
N GLY A 11 21.51 -32.12 13.92
CA GLY A 11 21.13 -31.59 12.62
C GLY A 11 21.21 -30.07 12.65
N LEU A 12 22.34 -29.53 12.18
CA LEU A 12 22.51 -28.09 11.96
C LEU A 12 21.64 -27.70 10.76
N ALA A 13 20.41 -27.26 11.03
CA ALA A 13 19.52 -26.73 10.01
C ALA A 13 20.13 -25.44 9.45
N ILE A 14 20.63 -25.51 8.22
CA ILE A 14 20.99 -24.34 7.41
C ILE A 14 19.75 -23.46 7.24
N ALA A 15 19.67 -22.41 8.05
CA ALA A 15 18.74 -21.31 7.85
C ALA A 15 19.14 -20.57 6.57
N GLY A 16 18.60 -21.01 5.44
CA GLY A 16 18.66 -20.27 4.18
C GLY A 16 17.89 -18.97 4.31
N CYS A 17 18.58 -17.89 4.68
CA CYS A 17 18.07 -16.54 4.53
C CYS A 17 18.01 -16.23 3.03
N THR A 18 16.85 -16.44 2.41
CA THR A 18 16.55 -15.81 1.13
C THR A 18 16.37 -14.32 1.41
N ALA A 19 17.44 -13.55 1.19
CA ALA A 19 17.35 -12.10 1.15
C ALA A 19 16.46 -11.72 -0.04
N VAL A 20 15.16 -11.53 0.23
CA VAL A 20 14.25 -10.87 -0.71
C VAL A 20 14.77 -9.44 -0.86
N LYS A 21 15.49 -9.19 -1.96
CA LYS A 21 15.86 -7.84 -2.40
C LYS A 21 14.56 -7.03 -2.41
N PRO A 22 14.39 -5.97 -1.59
CA PRO A 22 13.34 -5.00 -1.84
C PRO A 22 13.71 -4.39 -3.19
N GLY A 23 12.92 -4.69 -4.21
CA GLY A 23 13.08 -4.01 -5.49
C GLY A 23 13.10 -2.52 -5.20
N ALA A 24 14.06 -1.81 -5.78
CA ALA A 24 14.07 -0.35 -5.89
C ALA A 24 12.92 0.09 -6.82
N GLY A 25 11.70 -0.29 -6.45
CA GLY A 25 10.48 -0.20 -7.21
C GLY A 25 9.56 0.79 -6.51
N LYS A 26 8.99 1.67 -7.33
CA LYS A 26 7.87 2.56 -7.01
C LYS A 26 7.01 1.96 -5.90
N SER A 27 6.76 2.72 -4.83
CA SER A 27 5.99 2.26 -3.67
C SER A 27 4.53 2.05 -4.05
N GLU A 28 4.25 0.92 -4.69
CA GLU A 28 2.92 0.46 -5.06
C GLU A 28 2.12 0.15 -3.79
N VAL A 29 0.87 0.59 -3.78
CA VAL A 29 -0.06 0.40 -2.68
C VAL A 29 -1.41 -0.06 -3.21
N THR A 30 -2.08 -0.90 -2.44
CA THR A 30 -3.48 -1.28 -2.65
C THR A 30 -4.28 -0.85 -1.42
N LEU A 31 -5.29 -0.01 -1.64
CA LEU A 31 -6.08 0.62 -0.57
C LEU A 31 -7.56 0.37 -0.83
N SER A 32 -8.34 0.11 0.22
CA SER A 32 -9.80 -0.01 0.13
C SER A 32 -10.47 1.04 0.99
N GLY A 33 -11.49 1.69 0.45
CA GLY A 33 -12.22 2.72 1.16
C GLY A 33 -13.28 3.40 0.31
N LYS A 34 -13.96 4.36 0.92
CA LYS A 34 -14.98 5.18 0.26
C LYS A 34 -14.32 6.32 -0.49
N LEU A 35 -14.59 6.40 -1.79
CA LEU A 35 -14.10 7.48 -2.65
C LEU A 35 -15.03 8.69 -2.57
N ASN A 36 -14.49 9.87 -2.30
CA ASN A 36 -15.25 11.12 -2.27
C ASN A 36 -14.53 12.20 -3.09
N PRO A 37 -15.24 13.15 -3.70
CA PRO A 37 -14.62 14.32 -4.33
C PRO A 37 -13.80 15.11 -3.31
N MET A 38 -12.74 15.77 -3.77
CA MET A 38 -12.03 16.74 -2.93
C MET A 38 -12.88 18.00 -2.82
N GLY A 39 -13.32 18.30 -1.59
CA GLY A 39 -13.97 19.55 -1.25
C GLY A 39 -12.95 20.68 -1.07
N MET A 40 -13.28 21.66 -0.22
CA MET A 40 -12.31 22.68 0.20
C MET A 40 -11.16 22.01 0.98
N SER A 41 -9.94 22.08 0.46
CA SER A 41 -8.72 21.58 1.10
C SER A 41 -7.71 22.71 1.33
N THR A 42 -6.94 22.61 2.41
CA THR A 42 -5.77 23.49 2.66
C THR A 42 -4.52 23.00 1.93
N PHE A 43 -4.51 21.74 1.50
CA PHE A 43 -3.44 21.14 0.71
C PHE A 43 -3.76 21.24 -0.79
N GLN A 44 -2.76 21.57 -1.61
CA GLN A 44 -2.89 21.96 -3.02
C GLN A 44 -2.68 20.77 -4.00
N TYR A 45 -2.98 19.55 -3.59
CA TYR A 45 -2.74 18.34 -4.40
C TYR A 45 -3.86 17.31 -4.27
N GLY A 46 -3.95 16.45 -5.28
CA GLY A 46 -5.05 15.50 -5.44
C GLY A 46 -6.30 16.13 -6.03
N THR A 47 -7.30 15.29 -6.27
CA THR A 47 -8.62 15.65 -6.81
C THR A 47 -9.75 14.93 -6.09
N HIS A 48 -9.43 13.81 -5.43
CA HIS A 48 -10.36 13.00 -4.66
C HIS A 48 -9.72 12.57 -3.35
N LEU A 49 -10.56 12.12 -2.43
CA LEU A 49 -10.14 11.55 -1.15
C LEU A 49 -10.64 10.12 -1.02
N LEU A 50 -9.74 9.21 -0.63
CA LEU A 50 -10.11 7.87 -0.21
C LEU A 50 -10.13 7.80 1.31
N ASN A 51 -11.30 7.55 1.87
CA ASN A 51 -11.46 7.31 3.30
C ASN A 51 -11.44 5.80 3.58
N THR A 52 -10.37 5.31 4.22
CA THR A 52 -10.23 3.90 4.59
C THR A 52 -10.84 3.57 5.96
N GLY A 53 -11.40 4.57 6.65
CA GLY A 53 -11.85 4.50 8.04
C GLY A 53 -10.73 4.71 9.07
N LYS A 54 -9.47 4.47 8.70
CA LYS A 54 -8.29 4.70 9.57
C LYS A 54 -7.54 5.98 9.20
N GLN A 55 -7.45 6.25 7.91
CA GLN A 55 -6.70 7.37 7.37
C GLN A 55 -7.29 7.80 6.03
N MET A 56 -7.01 9.05 5.67
CA MET A 56 -7.38 9.68 4.41
C MET A 56 -6.19 9.67 3.47
N TYR A 57 -6.45 9.45 2.19
CA TYR A 57 -5.47 9.57 1.11
C TYR A 57 -5.96 10.56 0.06
N ALA A 58 -5.10 11.47 -0.37
CA ALA A 58 -5.36 12.27 -1.57
C ALA A 58 -5.08 11.41 -2.81
N LEU A 59 -5.98 11.47 -3.77
CA LEU A 59 -5.89 10.69 -5.01
C LEU A 59 -5.87 11.61 -6.23
N LYS A 60 -5.08 11.25 -7.22
CA LYS A 60 -5.16 11.75 -8.59
C LYS A 60 -4.93 10.59 -9.53
N SER A 61 -5.47 10.67 -10.74
CA SER A 61 -5.15 9.72 -11.80
C SER A 61 -5.10 10.45 -13.13
N SER A 62 -4.22 10.00 -14.02
CA SER A 62 -4.29 10.30 -15.45
C SER A 62 -4.86 9.13 -16.27
N LYS A 63 -5.13 7.99 -15.65
CA LYS A 63 -5.54 6.74 -16.33
C LYS A 63 -6.97 6.32 -16.01
N VAL A 64 -7.48 6.72 -14.85
CA VAL A 64 -8.79 6.35 -14.32
C VAL A 64 -9.60 7.61 -14.09
N ASP A 65 -10.85 7.62 -14.56
CA ASP A 65 -11.80 8.67 -14.20
C ASP A 65 -12.33 8.43 -12.78
N LEU A 66 -11.72 9.08 -11.80
CA LEU A 66 -12.11 8.96 -10.39
C LEU A 66 -13.54 9.47 -10.12
N LYS A 67 -14.02 10.41 -10.94
CA LYS A 67 -15.36 11.01 -10.78
C LYS A 67 -16.45 9.96 -10.97
N ALA A 68 -16.27 9.02 -11.90
CA ALA A 68 -17.20 7.93 -12.16
C ALA A 68 -17.38 6.96 -10.96
N HIS A 69 -16.52 7.07 -9.94
CA HIS A 69 -16.53 6.23 -8.76
C HIS A 69 -16.83 6.98 -7.46
N GLU A 70 -17.18 8.27 -7.53
CA GLU A 70 -17.56 9.06 -6.35
C GLU A 70 -18.72 8.41 -5.58
N GLY A 71 -18.61 8.43 -4.26
CA GLY A 71 -19.60 7.87 -3.34
C GLY A 71 -19.53 6.35 -3.17
N LYS A 72 -18.71 5.63 -3.96
CA LYS A 72 -18.60 4.17 -3.93
C LYS A 72 -17.48 3.70 -3.00
N ASP A 73 -17.67 2.51 -2.44
CA ASP A 73 -16.58 1.73 -1.83
C ASP A 73 -15.78 1.04 -2.93
N VAL A 74 -14.48 1.33 -2.97
CA VAL A 74 -13.59 0.91 -4.04
C VAL A 74 -12.30 0.31 -3.48
N ILE A 75 -11.61 -0.44 -4.33
CA ILE A 75 -10.22 -0.85 -4.13
C ILE A 75 -9.39 -0.13 -5.18
N VAL A 76 -8.39 0.61 -4.71
CA VAL A 76 -7.52 1.45 -5.51
C VAL A 76 -6.12 0.84 -5.50
N LYS A 77 -5.53 0.65 -6.68
CA LYS A 77 -4.11 0.36 -6.82
C LYS A 77 -3.40 1.57 -7.41
N GLY A 78 -2.30 1.96 -6.79
CA GLY A 78 -1.56 3.14 -7.22
C GLY A 78 -0.15 3.17 -6.66
N VAL A 79 0.54 4.27 -6.92
CA VAL A 79 1.90 4.52 -6.45
C VAL A 79 1.88 5.71 -5.51
N LYS A 80 2.51 5.57 -4.34
CA LYS A 80 2.72 6.71 -3.43
C LYS A 80 3.65 7.73 -4.09
N VAL A 81 3.21 8.99 -4.15
CA VAL A 81 3.98 10.08 -4.73
C VAL A 81 5.01 10.58 -3.71
N ALA A 82 6.29 10.44 -4.04
CA ALA A 82 7.38 10.88 -3.17
C ALA A 82 7.34 12.40 -2.95
N GLY A 83 7.78 12.85 -1.77
CA GLY A 83 7.76 14.26 -1.38
C GLY A 83 6.42 14.78 -0.85
N TYR A 84 5.39 13.92 -0.76
CA TYR A 84 4.12 14.24 -0.12
C TYR A 84 3.93 13.44 1.17
N PRO A 85 3.22 14.01 2.17
CA PRO A 85 2.60 15.33 2.15
C PRO A 85 3.61 16.49 2.34
N VAL A 86 3.33 17.65 1.72
CA VAL A 86 4.18 18.86 1.84
C VAL A 86 3.70 19.76 3.00
N ASP A 87 2.39 20.05 3.07
CA ASP A 87 1.79 20.99 4.04
C ASP A 87 0.90 20.27 5.08
N GLY A 88 1.32 19.09 5.55
CA GLY A 88 0.57 18.33 6.56
C GLY A 88 -0.76 17.71 6.07
N GLY A 89 -0.96 17.66 4.74
CA GLY A 89 -2.10 16.95 4.13
C GLY A 89 -1.96 15.41 4.19
N PRO A 90 -2.91 14.68 3.58
CA PRO A 90 -2.86 13.22 3.52
C PRO A 90 -1.77 12.72 2.57
N ASP A 91 -1.41 11.44 2.70
CA ASP A 91 -0.58 10.74 1.74
C ASP A 91 -1.16 10.86 0.32
N PHE A 92 -0.29 11.09 -0.68
CA PHE A 92 -0.71 11.28 -2.06
C PHE A 92 -0.45 10.04 -2.91
N ILE A 93 -1.50 9.52 -3.56
CA ILE A 93 -1.44 8.34 -4.41
C ILE A 93 -1.79 8.71 -5.86
N ASP A 94 -0.89 8.35 -6.78
CA ASP A 94 -1.18 8.32 -8.22
C ASP A 94 -1.87 6.98 -8.55
N VAL A 95 -3.17 7.05 -8.83
CA VAL A 95 -4.03 5.89 -9.04
C VAL A 95 -3.84 5.34 -10.45
N GLN A 96 -3.55 4.05 -10.53
CA GLN A 96 -3.35 3.35 -11.78
C GLN A 96 -4.54 2.46 -12.15
N GLU A 97 -5.20 1.85 -11.15
CA GLU A 97 -6.35 0.98 -11.34
C GLU A 97 -7.38 1.19 -10.22
N ILE A 98 -8.65 0.96 -10.55
CA ILE A 98 -9.75 0.96 -9.60
C ILE A 98 -10.66 -0.25 -9.85
N SER A 99 -11.14 -0.87 -8.79
CA SER A 99 -12.17 -1.90 -8.83
C SER A 99 -13.23 -1.64 -7.77
N ASN A 100 -14.44 -2.13 -8.00
CA ASN A 100 -15.49 -2.10 -6.99
C ASN A 100 -15.15 -3.12 -5.89
N LYS A 101 -15.59 -2.81 -4.66
CA LYS A 101 -15.48 -3.72 -3.52
C LYS A 101 -16.61 -4.74 -3.49
#